data_AF-A0A958YQL4-F1
#
_entry.id   AF-A0A958YQL4-F1
#
_cell.length_a   1.000
_cell.length_b   1.000
_cell.length_c   1.000
_cell.angle_alpha   90.00
_cell.angle_beta   90.00
_cell.angle_gamma   90.00
#
_symmetry.space_group_name_H-M   'P 1'
#
loop_
_entity.id
_entity.type
_entity.pdbx_description
1 polymer ?
#
loop_
_entity_poly.entity_id
_entity_poly.type
_entity_poly.pdbx_seq_one_letter_code
_entity_poly.pdbx_strand_id
1 'polypeptide(L)'
;MAILIFPYFSPLWVANNICAEGISYPLYLLLISFSFDFFFREQRKKIMHLSIIFVLLCLTRGQFIVVAPIFAVLYLLKERKNAIKKPTIFLFLLLLLLPFAAQTLDKTYHKLVHGFFVTTPFSYVNAVTLPLFVSKKVDVTKLKTEDEKILFLKTYKTIDSLGLLSSKVSGGAKSKYKVFHDNFPVICNRNFHSPGIKYFENKTENLSENVVMIEEAAKDILPVLVKNNFKEYISIYFEGIFHGFKGVFISVFVLLLFVYSAIVTLKKWSVYNGLLLMATTLIISNAMLVALASHSIMRYLFYNYFFAVLIGIVLLRKITSKP
;
A
#
# COMPACT_ATOMS: atom_id res chain seq x y z
N MET A 1 5.83 15.45 20.60
CA MET A 1 5.62 14.10 21.19
C MET A 1 4.15 13.69 21.12
N ALA A 2 3.20 14.52 21.56
CA ALA A 2 1.76 14.23 21.55
C ALA A 2 1.20 13.72 20.20
N ILE A 3 1.61 14.31 19.07
CA ILE A 3 1.15 13.87 17.72
C ILE A 3 1.63 12.46 17.38
N LEU A 4 2.83 12.07 17.84
CA LEU A 4 3.40 10.75 17.53
C LEU A 4 2.72 9.64 18.35
N ILE A 5 2.13 9.97 19.51
CA ILE A 5 1.40 9.00 20.33
C ILE A 5 -0.10 8.96 20.01
N PHE A 6 -0.61 9.85 19.14
CA PHE A 6 -2.04 9.88 18.76
C PHE A 6 -2.62 8.50 18.37
N PRO A 7 -1.92 7.65 17.59
CA PRO A 7 -2.47 6.35 17.22
C PRO A 7 -2.70 5.37 18.39
N TYR A 8 -2.14 5.63 19.56
CA TYR A 8 -2.36 4.82 20.76
C TYR A 8 -3.73 5.06 21.42
N PHE A 9 -4.41 6.15 21.04
CA PHE A 9 -5.71 6.53 21.59
C PHE A 9 -6.86 6.21 20.63
N SER A 10 -8.09 6.39 21.11
CA SER A 10 -9.31 6.25 20.30
C SER A 10 -9.24 7.16 19.05
N PRO A 11 -9.66 6.67 17.86
CA PRO A 11 -10.33 5.39 17.58
C PRO A 11 -9.38 4.24 17.21
N LEU A 12 -8.07 4.45 17.16
CA LEU A 12 -7.12 3.50 16.59
C LEU A 12 -6.61 2.45 17.58
N TRP A 13 -6.39 2.84 18.84
CA TRP A 13 -6.00 1.94 19.94
C TRP A 13 -4.86 0.97 19.56
N VAL A 14 -3.82 1.49 18.89
CA VAL A 14 -2.77 0.66 18.26
C VAL A 14 -2.06 -0.28 19.23
N ALA A 15 -1.92 0.09 20.51
CA ALA A 15 -1.33 -0.78 21.53
C ALA A 15 -2.29 -1.82 22.12
N ASN A 16 -3.59 -1.57 22.06
CA ASN A 16 -4.60 -2.40 22.73
C ASN A 16 -5.22 -3.43 21.77
N ASN A 17 -5.07 -3.22 20.47
CA ASN A 17 -5.49 -4.17 19.45
C ASN A 17 -4.35 -5.16 19.18
N ILE A 18 -4.60 -6.47 19.32
CA ILE A 18 -3.68 -7.54 18.89
C ILE A 18 -3.66 -7.55 17.36
N CYS A 19 -2.93 -6.60 16.78
CA CYS A 19 -2.91 -6.32 15.36
C CYS A 19 -1.50 -5.87 14.95
N ALA A 20 -1.13 -6.10 13.69
CA ALA A 20 0.20 -5.79 13.16
C ALA A 20 0.60 -4.30 13.32
N GLU A 21 -0.39 -3.40 13.44
CA GLU A 21 -0.22 -1.98 13.75
C GLU A 21 0.63 -1.73 15.01
N GLY A 22 0.46 -2.55 16.06
CA GLY A 22 1.12 -2.36 17.35
C GLY A 22 2.65 -2.38 17.27
N ILE A 23 3.20 -3.21 16.38
CA ILE A 23 4.65 -3.33 16.14
C ILE A 23 5.08 -2.47 14.95
N SER A 24 4.29 -2.47 13.88
CA SER A 24 4.66 -1.75 12.65
C SER A 24 4.71 -0.23 12.83
N TYR A 25 3.91 0.37 13.72
CA TYR A 25 3.96 1.81 13.93
C TYR A 25 5.25 2.28 14.63
N PRO A 26 5.69 1.68 15.77
CA PRO A 26 7.02 1.93 16.33
C PRO A 26 8.16 1.71 15.33
N LEU A 27 8.14 0.60 14.59
CA LEU A 27 9.14 0.32 13.56
C LEU A 27 9.13 1.37 12.45
N TYR A 28 7.96 1.86 12.06
CA TYR A 28 7.84 2.95 11.09
C TYR A 28 8.43 4.26 11.62
N LEU A 29 8.17 4.62 12.89
CA LEU A 29 8.77 5.81 13.50
C LEU A 29 10.30 5.70 13.57
N LEU A 30 10.84 4.52 13.90
CA LEU A 30 12.28 4.26 13.87
C LEU A 30 12.85 4.36 12.45
N LEU A 31 12.14 3.81 11.46
CA LEU A 31 12.54 3.90 10.05
C LEU A 31 12.66 5.36 9.62
N ILE A 32 11.65 6.16 9.95
CA ILE A 32 11.67 7.60 9.67
C ILE A 32 12.81 8.28 10.45
N SER A 33 12.99 8.01 11.73
CA SER A 33 14.10 8.59 12.50
C SER A 33 15.47 8.33 11.84
N PHE A 34 15.75 7.08 11.45
CA PHE A 34 17.00 6.75 10.77
C PHE A 34 17.08 7.33 9.35
N SER A 35 15.95 7.50 8.66
CA SER A 35 15.92 8.21 7.38
C SER A 35 16.30 9.69 7.55
N PHE A 36 15.88 10.34 8.64
CA PHE A 36 16.29 11.71 8.92
C PHE A 36 17.80 11.84 9.15
N ASP A 37 18.38 10.93 9.94
CA ASP A 37 19.82 10.92 10.18
C ASP A 37 20.61 10.67 8.88
N PHE A 38 20.12 9.75 8.04
CA PHE A 38 20.73 9.39 6.76
C PHE A 38 20.63 10.52 5.71
N PHE A 39 19.43 11.08 5.51
CA PHE A 39 19.17 12.06 4.45
C PHE A 39 19.57 13.49 4.84
N PHE A 40 19.37 13.90 6.09
CA PHE A 40 19.44 15.31 6.47
C PHE A 40 20.54 15.65 7.47
N ARG A 41 21.16 14.66 8.12
CA ARG A 41 22.28 14.86 9.06
C ARG A 41 23.61 14.26 8.59
N GLU A 42 23.67 13.82 7.34
CA GLU A 42 24.85 13.22 6.71
C GLU A 42 25.43 11.99 7.44
N GLN A 43 24.63 11.31 8.27
CA GLN A 43 25.07 10.12 9.01
C GLN A 43 24.93 8.87 8.16
N ARG A 44 25.79 8.71 7.13
CA ARG A 44 25.70 7.60 6.17
C ARG A 44 25.70 6.20 6.82
N LYS A 45 26.38 6.04 7.97
CA LYS A 45 26.41 4.77 8.74
C LYS A 45 25.02 4.31 9.23
N LYS A 46 24.05 5.23 9.33
CA LYS A 46 22.67 4.89 9.73
C LYS A 46 21.91 4.10 8.66
N ILE A 47 22.44 3.97 7.45
CA ILE A 47 21.85 3.13 6.41
C ILE A 47 21.65 1.68 6.87
N MET A 48 22.57 1.13 7.67
CA MET A 48 22.45 -0.23 8.19
C MET A 48 21.24 -0.37 9.13
N HIS A 49 21.05 0.61 10.03
CA HIS A 49 19.92 0.62 10.95
C HIS A 49 18.61 0.82 10.18
N LEU A 50 18.60 1.72 9.19
CA LEU A 50 17.47 1.93 8.28
C LEU A 50 17.10 0.63 7.56
N SER A 51 18.08 -0.08 6.99
CA SER A 51 17.88 -1.35 6.27
C SER A 51 17.30 -2.44 7.17
N ILE A 52 17.86 -2.62 8.38
CA ILE A 52 17.37 -3.62 9.35
C ILE A 52 15.92 -3.31 9.73
N ILE A 53 15.64 -2.07 10.13
CA ILE A 53 14.28 -1.66 10.52
C ILE A 53 13.32 -1.74 9.33
N PHE A 54 13.75 -1.41 8.11
CA PHE A 54 12.92 -1.55 6.91
C PHE A 54 12.51 -3.00 6.69
N VAL A 55 13.45 -3.94 6.79
CA VAL A 55 13.16 -5.38 6.63
C VAL A 55 12.18 -5.84 7.70
N LEU A 56 12.45 -5.55 8.98
CA LEU A 56 11.54 -5.90 10.08
C LEU A 56 10.15 -5.30 9.86
N LEU A 57 10.08 -4.04 9.44
CA LEU A 57 8.82 -3.37 9.16
C LEU A 57 8.05 -4.08 8.04
N CYS A 58 8.71 -4.45 6.93
CA CYS A 58 8.07 -5.17 5.83
C CYS A 58 7.58 -6.56 6.24
N LEU A 59 8.32 -7.27 7.12
CA LEU A 59 7.89 -8.55 7.68
C LEU A 59 6.66 -8.41 8.57
N THR A 60 6.48 -7.28 9.26
CA THR A 60 5.25 -7.01 10.02
C THR A 60 4.10 -6.51 9.15
N ARG A 61 4.41 -5.78 8.07
CA ARG A 61 3.40 -5.17 7.21
C ARG A 61 3.95 -4.87 5.80
N GLY A 62 3.47 -5.63 4.82
CA GLY A 62 3.94 -5.55 3.43
C GLY A 62 3.74 -4.19 2.75
N GLN A 63 2.81 -3.34 3.22
CA GLN A 63 2.54 -2.03 2.59
C GLN A 63 3.76 -1.09 2.59
N PHE A 64 4.73 -1.30 3.49
CA PHE A 64 5.94 -0.46 3.56
C PHE A 64 6.99 -0.80 2.52
N ILE A 65 6.78 -1.83 1.71
CA ILE A 65 7.69 -2.23 0.63
C ILE A 65 8.00 -1.07 -0.33
N VAL A 66 7.04 -0.14 -0.50
CA VAL A 66 7.17 1.04 -1.37
C VAL A 66 8.08 2.13 -0.81
N VAL A 67 8.41 2.10 0.49
CA VAL A 67 9.25 3.14 1.12
C VAL A 67 10.69 3.08 0.61
N ALA A 68 11.23 1.90 0.37
CA ALA A 68 12.58 1.70 -0.12
C ALA A 68 12.83 2.34 -1.52
N PRO A 69 12.01 2.11 -2.56
CA PRO A 69 12.20 2.78 -3.84
C PRO A 69 12.01 4.31 -3.74
N ILE A 70 11.12 4.80 -2.87
CA ILE A 70 10.99 6.24 -2.58
C ILE A 70 12.32 6.78 -2.01
N PHE A 71 12.90 6.10 -1.03
CA PHE A 71 14.18 6.47 -0.44
C PHE A 71 15.33 6.38 -1.44
N ALA A 72 15.34 5.40 -2.34
CA ALA A 72 16.33 5.29 -3.40
C ALA A 72 16.29 6.51 -4.34
N VAL A 73 15.10 6.91 -4.80
CA VAL A 73 14.92 8.11 -5.64
C VAL A 73 15.33 9.38 -4.90
N LEU A 74 14.89 9.56 -3.65
CA LEU A 74 15.28 10.71 -2.83
C LEU A 74 16.80 10.79 -2.62
N TYR A 75 17.45 9.65 -2.40
CA TYR A 75 18.91 9.57 -2.26
C TYR A 75 19.62 10.00 -3.53
N LEU A 76 19.16 9.52 -4.69
CA LEU A 76 19.71 9.90 -5.97
C LEU A 76 19.53 11.40 -6.25
N LEU A 77 18.37 11.97 -5.90
CA LEU A 77 18.10 13.40 -6.02
C LEU A 77 19.01 14.25 -5.13
N LYS A 78 19.27 13.80 -3.89
CA LYS A 78 20.21 14.43 -2.96
C LYS A 78 21.63 14.41 -3.52
N GLU A 79 22.10 13.25 -3.98
CA GLU A 79 23.47 13.04 -4.45
C GLU A 79 23.62 13.25 -5.96
N ARG A 80 22.72 14.00 -6.61
CA ARG A 80 22.66 14.12 -8.08
C ARG A 80 23.98 14.56 -8.75
N LYS A 81 24.77 15.40 -8.07
CA LYS A 81 26.11 15.82 -8.55
C LYS A 81 27.16 14.70 -8.51
N ASN A 82 26.91 13.69 -7.69
CA ASN A 82 27.74 12.51 -7.45
C ASN A 82 27.04 11.22 -7.91
N ALA A 83 26.00 11.29 -8.74
CA ALA A 83 25.11 10.17 -9.06
C ALA A 83 25.86 8.94 -9.60
N ILE A 84 26.92 9.18 -10.38
CA ILE A 84 27.70 8.13 -11.06
C ILE A 84 28.86 7.62 -10.17
N LYS A 85 29.10 8.23 -9.01
CA LYS A 85 30.17 7.77 -8.10
C LYS A 85 29.80 6.42 -7.49
N LYS A 86 30.76 5.50 -7.47
CA LYS A 86 30.62 4.15 -6.88
C LYS A 86 29.87 4.11 -5.54
N PRO A 87 30.20 4.92 -4.51
CA PRO A 87 29.48 4.88 -3.23
C PRO A 87 28.01 5.30 -3.36
N THR A 88 27.69 6.23 -4.26
CA THR A 88 26.32 6.66 -4.53
C THR A 88 25.52 5.56 -5.21
N ILE A 89 26.07 4.96 -6.26
CA ILE A 89 25.44 3.85 -6.97
C ILE A 89 25.21 2.67 -6.00
N PHE A 90 26.21 2.32 -5.19
CA PHE A 90 26.10 1.24 -4.21
C PHE A 90 24.94 1.47 -3.23
N LEU A 91 24.85 2.66 -2.63
CA LEU A 91 23.78 2.97 -1.68
C LEU A 91 22.39 3.06 -2.34
N PHE A 92 22.32 3.56 -3.57
CA PHE A 92 21.10 3.56 -4.37
C PHE A 92 20.62 2.13 -4.65
N LEU A 93 21.52 1.26 -5.13
CA LEU A 93 21.21 -0.14 -5.40
C LEU A 93 20.84 -0.89 -4.12
N LEU A 94 21.54 -0.63 -3.01
CA LEU A 94 21.19 -1.20 -1.71
C LEU A 94 19.73 -0.89 -1.35
N LEU A 95 19.33 0.38 -1.40
CA LEU A 95 17.95 0.79 -1.12
C LEU A 95 16.96 0.14 -2.10
N LEU A 96 17.28 0.08 -3.39
CA LEU A 96 16.41 -0.53 -4.41
C LEU A 96 16.26 -2.05 -4.23
N LEU A 97 17.27 -2.72 -3.67
CA LEU A 97 17.27 -4.16 -3.44
C LEU A 97 16.65 -4.57 -2.09
N LEU A 98 16.45 -3.64 -1.15
CA LEU A 98 15.82 -3.95 0.15
C LEU A 98 14.44 -4.64 0.03
N PRO A 99 13.54 -4.24 -0.89
CA PRO A 99 12.29 -4.97 -1.10
C PRO A 99 12.47 -6.45 -1.41
N PHE A 100 13.48 -6.79 -2.22
CA PHE A 100 13.78 -8.18 -2.57
C PHE A 100 14.33 -8.95 -1.37
N ALA A 101 15.15 -8.31 -0.53
CA ALA A 101 15.64 -8.92 0.71
C ALA A 101 14.48 -9.24 1.65
N ALA A 102 13.56 -8.29 1.89
CA ALA A 102 12.39 -8.49 2.73
C ALA A 102 11.48 -9.61 2.20
N GLN A 103 11.15 -9.60 0.91
CA GLN A 103 10.34 -10.65 0.29
C GLN A 103 11.02 -12.03 0.30
N THR A 104 12.34 -12.08 0.15
CA THR A 104 13.08 -13.35 0.19
C THR A 104 13.07 -13.94 1.59
N LEU A 105 13.24 -13.10 2.62
CA LEU A 105 13.12 -13.53 4.02
C LEU A 105 11.72 -14.03 4.35
N ASP A 106 10.68 -13.31 3.91
CA ASP A 106 9.28 -13.71 4.05
C ASP A 106 9.01 -15.08 3.41
N LYS A 107 9.43 -15.25 2.14
CA LYS A 107 9.30 -16.54 1.43
C LYS A 107 10.07 -17.68 2.08
N THR A 108 11.26 -17.37 2.62
CA THR A 108 12.10 -18.37 3.29
C THR A 108 11.44 -18.83 4.58
N TYR A 109 10.87 -17.91 5.36
CA TYR A 109 10.07 -18.25 6.54
C TYR A 109 8.91 -19.18 6.17
N HIS A 110 8.12 -18.85 5.14
CA HIS A 110 7.00 -19.69 4.71
C HIS A 110 7.45 -21.05 4.17
N LYS A 111 8.60 -21.13 3.50
CA LYS A 111 9.15 -22.41 3.06
C LYS A 111 9.53 -23.30 4.24
N LEU A 112 10.15 -22.72 5.28
CA LEU A 112 10.58 -23.45 6.47
C LEU A 112 9.41 -23.88 7.36
N VAL A 113 8.37 -23.06 7.48
CA VAL A 113 7.24 -23.31 8.39
C VAL A 113 6.09 -24.05 7.71
N HIS A 114 5.78 -23.71 6.45
CA HIS A 114 4.61 -24.20 5.73
C HIS A 114 4.94 -25.06 4.51
N GLY A 115 6.22 -25.20 4.13
CA GLY A 115 6.66 -25.99 2.98
C GLY A 115 6.59 -25.27 1.63
N PHE A 116 6.03 -24.06 1.58
CA PHE A 116 5.81 -23.31 0.34
C PHE A 116 6.67 -22.05 0.28
N PHE A 117 7.41 -21.85 -0.82
CA PHE A 117 8.23 -20.64 -1.04
C PHE A 117 7.40 -19.49 -1.62
N VAL A 118 6.48 -19.00 -0.80
CA VAL A 118 5.48 -17.97 -1.15
C VAL A 118 5.57 -16.80 -0.18
N THR A 119 5.20 -15.60 -0.64
CA THR A 119 5.03 -14.48 0.30
C THR A 119 3.79 -14.70 1.15
N THR A 120 3.69 -13.96 2.25
CA THR A 120 2.47 -13.89 3.07
C THR A 120 1.25 -13.72 2.15
N PRO A 121 0.32 -14.69 2.14
CA PRO A 121 -0.90 -14.62 1.33
C PRO A 121 -1.79 -13.45 1.74
N PHE A 122 -2.91 -13.23 1.02
CA PHE A 122 -3.89 -12.16 1.29
C PHE A 122 -3.55 -10.79 0.68
N SER A 123 -2.60 -10.73 -0.25
CA SER A 123 -2.27 -9.50 -1.00
C SER A 123 -3.16 -9.36 -2.24
N TYR A 124 -3.13 -10.35 -3.13
CA TYR A 124 -3.92 -10.39 -4.35
C TYR A 124 -5.39 -10.66 -4.07
N VAL A 125 -5.70 -11.49 -3.06
CA VAL A 125 -7.08 -11.67 -2.58
C VAL A 125 -7.74 -10.33 -2.22
N ASN A 126 -7.01 -9.44 -1.54
CA ASN A 126 -7.53 -8.12 -1.23
C ASN A 126 -7.61 -7.24 -2.49
N ALA A 127 -6.55 -7.20 -3.31
CA ALA A 127 -6.48 -6.37 -4.50
C ALA A 127 -7.52 -6.73 -5.59
N VAL A 128 -7.94 -8.00 -5.69
CA VAL A 128 -8.94 -8.46 -6.66
C VAL A 128 -10.38 -8.08 -6.28
N THR A 129 -10.62 -7.60 -5.06
CA THR A 129 -11.96 -7.26 -4.56
C THR A 129 -12.64 -6.15 -5.36
N LEU A 130 -11.96 -5.04 -5.65
CA LEU A 130 -12.53 -3.97 -6.48
C LEU A 130 -12.79 -4.44 -7.92
N PRO A 131 -11.86 -5.16 -8.57
CA PRO A 131 -12.12 -5.80 -9.86
C PRO A 131 -13.33 -6.74 -9.86
N LEU A 132 -13.52 -7.54 -8.81
CA LEU A 132 -14.73 -8.38 -8.64
C LEU A 132 -15.99 -7.52 -8.53
N PHE A 133 -15.95 -6.43 -7.75
CA PHE A 133 -17.06 -5.49 -7.59
C PHE A 133 -17.49 -4.87 -8.93
N VAL A 134 -16.55 -4.53 -9.82
CA VAL A 134 -16.85 -3.91 -11.13
C VAL A 134 -17.02 -4.91 -12.27
N SER A 135 -16.90 -6.21 -11.99
CA SER A 135 -16.88 -7.25 -13.01
C SER A 135 -18.25 -7.45 -13.68
N LYS A 136 -18.22 -8.08 -14.85
CA LYS A 136 -19.39 -8.53 -15.62
C LYS A 136 -19.33 -10.04 -15.78
N LYS A 137 -20.49 -10.70 -15.84
CA LYS A 137 -20.57 -12.16 -16.00
C LYS A 137 -19.74 -12.68 -17.19
N VAL A 138 -19.71 -11.93 -18.30
CA VAL A 138 -18.98 -12.27 -19.52
C VAL A 138 -17.46 -12.30 -19.36
N ASP A 139 -16.90 -11.67 -18.31
CA ASP A 139 -15.47 -11.64 -18.06
C ASP A 139 -14.88 -13.04 -17.81
N VAL A 140 -15.72 -14.00 -17.39
CA VAL A 140 -15.34 -15.42 -17.27
C VAL A 140 -14.71 -15.99 -18.55
N THR A 141 -15.13 -15.50 -19.72
CA THR A 141 -14.64 -15.94 -21.03
C THR A 141 -13.17 -15.56 -21.29
N LYS A 142 -12.61 -14.66 -20.47
CA LYS A 142 -11.23 -14.20 -20.55
C LYS A 142 -10.32 -14.82 -19.49
N LEU A 143 -10.88 -15.60 -18.57
CA LEU A 143 -10.12 -16.34 -17.56
C LEU A 143 -9.54 -17.62 -18.18
N LYS A 144 -8.35 -18.01 -17.71
CA LYS A 144 -7.52 -19.02 -18.37
C LYS A 144 -7.91 -20.43 -17.92
N THR A 145 -7.93 -20.65 -16.61
CA THR A 145 -8.13 -21.99 -16.03
C THR A 145 -9.57 -22.20 -15.62
N GLU A 146 -10.00 -23.46 -15.51
CA GLU A 146 -11.35 -23.76 -14.99
C GLU A 146 -11.52 -23.39 -13.53
N ASP A 147 -10.46 -23.48 -12.73
CA ASP A 147 -10.49 -23.07 -11.33
C ASP A 147 -10.82 -21.57 -11.20
N GLU A 148 -10.14 -20.72 -11.97
CA GLU A 148 -10.42 -19.29 -12.02
C GLU A 148 -11.87 -19.02 -12.43
N LYS A 149 -12.38 -19.73 -13.46
CA LYS A 149 -13.76 -19.55 -13.94
C LYS A 149 -14.79 -19.97 -12.89
N ILE A 150 -14.58 -21.10 -12.22
CA ILE A 150 -15.46 -21.60 -11.16
C ILE A 150 -15.48 -20.62 -9.99
N LEU A 151 -14.30 -20.19 -9.52
CA LEU A 151 -14.16 -19.22 -8.43
C LEU A 151 -14.84 -17.90 -8.78
N PHE A 152 -14.57 -17.36 -9.97
CA PHE A 152 -15.18 -16.14 -10.46
C PHE A 152 -16.71 -16.26 -10.55
N LEU A 153 -17.24 -17.30 -11.17
CA LEU A 153 -18.69 -17.47 -11.34
C LEU A 153 -19.42 -17.65 -10.02
N LYS A 154 -18.86 -18.44 -9.08
CA LYS A 154 -19.42 -18.59 -7.73
C LYS A 154 -19.46 -17.26 -6.99
N THR A 155 -18.35 -16.52 -7.02
CA THR A 155 -18.25 -15.19 -6.41
C THR A 155 -19.23 -14.23 -7.05
N TYR A 156 -19.20 -14.08 -8.38
CA TYR A 156 -20.05 -13.21 -9.17
C TYR A 156 -21.53 -13.47 -8.89
N LYS A 157 -21.97 -14.73 -8.95
CA LYS A 157 -23.37 -15.11 -8.69
C LYS A 157 -23.82 -14.64 -7.30
N THR A 158 -22.97 -14.82 -6.30
CA THR A 158 -23.32 -14.48 -4.92
C THR A 158 -23.36 -12.97 -4.72
N ILE A 159 -22.33 -12.23 -5.14
CA ILE A 159 -22.31 -10.77 -5.02
C ILE A 159 -23.38 -10.08 -5.88
N ASP A 160 -23.75 -10.64 -7.05
CA ASP A 160 -24.87 -10.16 -7.87
C ASP A 160 -26.21 -10.32 -7.15
N SER A 161 -26.45 -11.49 -6.54
CA SER A 161 -27.67 -11.76 -5.76
C SER A 161 -27.81 -10.86 -4.52
N LEU A 162 -26.69 -10.40 -3.96
CA LEU A 162 -26.65 -9.44 -2.87
C LEU A 162 -26.76 -7.98 -3.32
N GLY A 163 -26.85 -7.70 -4.63
CA GLY A 163 -26.85 -6.35 -5.18
C GLY A 163 -25.51 -5.62 -5.03
N LEU A 164 -24.41 -6.35 -4.84
CA LEU A 164 -23.07 -5.83 -4.57
C LEU A 164 -22.20 -5.68 -5.83
N LEU A 165 -22.76 -5.80 -7.04
CA LEU A 165 -22.04 -5.41 -8.25
C LEU A 165 -22.18 -3.91 -8.49
N SER A 166 -21.14 -3.28 -9.04
CA SER A 166 -21.15 -1.85 -9.37
C SER A 166 -22.28 -1.47 -10.33
N SER A 167 -22.72 -2.41 -11.18
CA SER A 167 -23.84 -2.26 -12.11
C SER A 167 -25.22 -2.18 -11.42
N LYS A 168 -25.32 -2.62 -10.16
CA LYS A 168 -26.54 -2.54 -9.33
C LYS A 168 -26.63 -1.26 -8.51
N VAL A 169 -25.55 -0.48 -8.44
CA VAL A 169 -25.47 0.73 -7.65
C VAL A 169 -25.82 1.94 -8.51
N SER A 170 -26.87 2.67 -8.12
CA SER A 170 -27.25 3.93 -8.74
C SER A 170 -26.24 5.05 -8.44
N GLY A 171 -25.98 5.91 -9.43
CA GLY A 171 -25.13 7.09 -9.29
C GLY A 171 -23.71 6.91 -9.83
N GLY A 172 -22.85 7.88 -9.52
CA GLY A 172 -21.47 7.95 -10.02
C GLY A 172 -20.47 7.13 -9.21
N ALA A 173 -19.18 7.30 -9.55
CA ALA A 173 -18.06 6.58 -8.93
C ALA A 173 -18.04 6.70 -7.40
N LYS A 174 -18.35 7.89 -6.85
CA LYS A 174 -18.41 8.13 -5.40
C LYS A 174 -19.44 7.24 -4.68
N SER A 175 -20.65 7.11 -5.24
CA SER A 175 -21.70 6.25 -4.67
C SER A 175 -21.30 4.77 -4.75
N LYS A 176 -20.73 4.36 -5.88
CA LYS A 176 -20.19 3.01 -6.09
C LYS A 176 -19.05 2.69 -5.12
N TYR A 177 -18.14 3.63 -4.91
CA TYR A 177 -17.05 3.48 -3.94
C TYR A 177 -17.59 3.31 -2.53
N LYS A 178 -18.63 4.04 -2.13
CA LYS A 178 -19.24 3.88 -0.80
C LYS A 178 -19.76 2.45 -0.58
N VAL A 179 -20.51 1.91 -1.55
CA VAL A 179 -21.01 0.52 -1.48
C VAL A 179 -19.84 -0.46 -1.41
N PHE A 180 -18.82 -0.29 -2.25
CA PHE A 180 -17.60 -1.09 -2.21
C PHE A 180 -16.89 -1.00 -0.85
N HIS A 181 -16.71 0.20 -0.32
CA HIS A 181 -16.03 0.47 0.95
C HIS A 181 -16.74 -0.23 2.11
N ASP A 182 -18.06 -0.04 2.22
CA ASP A 182 -18.89 -0.57 3.30
C ASP A 182 -19.01 -2.12 3.23
N ASN A 183 -18.86 -2.70 2.02
CA ASN A 183 -19.01 -4.14 1.78
C ASN A 183 -17.71 -4.86 1.40
N PHE A 184 -16.54 -4.22 1.55
CA PHE A 184 -15.27 -4.82 1.18
C PHE A 184 -15.05 -6.21 1.80
N PRO A 185 -15.25 -6.43 3.12
CA PRO A 185 -15.07 -7.76 3.72
C PRO A 185 -16.12 -8.78 3.26
N VAL A 186 -17.30 -8.31 2.82
CA VAL A 186 -18.34 -9.18 2.28
C VAL A 186 -17.92 -9.69 0.91
N ILE A 187 -17.44 -8.82 0.03
CA ILE A 187 -16.99 -9.19 -1.31
C ILE A 187 -15.71 -10.04 -1.21
N CYS A 188 -14.71 -9.58 -0.47
CA CYS A 188 -13.41 -10.24 -0.32
C CYS A 188 -13.51 -11.51 0.52
N ASN A 189 -13.68 -11.37 1.83
CA ASN A 189 -13.49 -12.48 2.78
C ASN A 189 -14.61 -13.51 2.65
N ARG A 190 -15.86 -13.05 2.63
CA ARG A 190 -17.03 -13.94 2.70
C ARG A 190 -17.40 -14.60 1.38
N ASN A 191 -17.11 -13.95 0.24
CA ASN A 191 -17.60 -14.41 -1.06
C ASN A 191 -16.50 -14.84 -2.05
N PHE A 192 -15.24 -14.41 -1.85
CA PHE A 192 -14.13 -14.85 -2.68
C PHE A 192 -13.16 -15.74 -1.91
N HIS A 193 -12.57 -15.24 -0.81
CA HIS A 193 -11.50 -15.92 -0.08
C HIS A 193 -11.96 -17.20 0.63
N SER A 194 -12.88 -17.10 1.59
CA SER A 194 -13.33 -18.26 2.37
C SER A 194 -14.01 -19.34 1.51
N PRO A 195 -14.90 -19.00 0.55
CA PRO A 195 -15.43 -20.01 -0.38
C PRO A 195 -14.37 -20.58 -1.33
N GLY A 196 -13.35 -19.78 -1.68
CA GLY A 196 -12.23 -20.23 -2.51
C GLY A 196 -11.35 -21.26 -1.81
N ILE A 197 -11.01 -21.03 -0.53
CA ILE A 197 -10.32 -22.02 0.30
C ILE A 197 -11.11 -23.33 0.34
N LYS A 198 -12.42 -23.27 0.62
CA LYS A 198 -13.31 -24.44 0.64
C LYS A 198 -13.42 -25.15 -0.71
N TYR A 199 -13.28 -24.42 -1.81
CA TYR A 199 -13.25 -25.03 -3.13
C TYR A 199 -12.00 -25.90 -3.31
N PHE A 200 -10.83 -25.40 -2.88
CA PHE A 200 -9.55 -26.10 -2.97
C PHE A 200 -9.39 -27.23 -1.93
N GLU A 201 -10.12 -27.20 -0.81
CA GLU A 201 -10.19 -28.33 0.14
C GLU A 201 -10.59 -29.65 -0.54
N ASN A 202 -11.37 -29.60 -1.63
CA ASN A 202 -11.73 -30.82 -2.39
C ASN A 202 -10.59 -31.34 -3.29
N LYS A 203 -9.49 -30.60 -3.41
CA LYS A 203 -8.30 -30.96 -4.20
C LYS A 203 -7.12 -31.34 -3.33
N THR A 204 -6.97 -30.68 -2.18
CA THR A 204 -5.93 -30.96 -1.19
C THR A 204 -6.44 -30.68 0.21
N GLU A 205 -6.17 -31.61 1.13
CA GLU A 205 -6.49 -31.45 2.56
C GLU A 205 -5.53 -30.47 3.25
N ASN A 206 -4.45 -30.04 2.57
CA ASN A 206 -3.48 -29.10 3.12
C ASN A 206 -4.03 -27.65 3.07
N LEU A 207 -4.44 -27.14 4.23
CA LEU A 207 -4.94 -25.76 4.37
C LEU A 207 -3.94 -24.71 3.86
N SER A 208 -2.63 -24.88 4.09
CA SER A 208 -1.63 -23.91 3.63
C SER A 208 -1.57 -23.85 2.11
N GLU A 209 -1.71 -25.01 1.45
CA GLU A 209 -1.79 -25.11 0.00
C GLU A 209 -3.07 -24.44 -0.53
N ASN A 210 -4.21 -24.69 0.10
CA ASN A 210 -5.49 -24.06 -0.26
C ASN A 210 -5.43 -22.52 -0.23
N VAL A 211 -4.76 -21.97 0.78
CA VAL A 211 -4.53 -20.52 0.91
C VAL A 211 -3.60 -19.98 -0.20
N VAL A 212 -2.59 -20.75 -0.60
CA VAL A 212 -1.71 -20.39 -1.72
C VAL A 212 -2.48 -20.41 -3.05
N MET A 213 -3.26 -21.47 -3.30
CA MET A 213 -4.00 -21.63 -4.54
C MET A 213 -5.03 -20.50 -4.76
N ILE A 214 -5.72 -20.05 -3.71
CA ILE A 214 -6.65 -18.91 -3.83
C ILE A 214 -5.93 -17.58 -4.05
N GLU A 215 -4.75 -17.38 -3.47
CA GLU A 215 -3.92 -16.19 -3.71
C GLU A 215 -3.38 -16.16 -5.15
N GLU A 216 -2.97 -17.32 -5.69
CA GLU A 216 -2.54 -17.45 -7.09
C GLU A 216 -3.70 -17.23 -8.06
N ALA A 217 -4.87 -17.82 -7.80
CA ALA A 217 -6.07 -17.56 -8.59
C ALA A 217 -6.45 -16.06 -8.57
N ALA A 218 -6.38 -15.40 -7.41
CA ALA A 218 -6.61 -13.97 -7.29
C ALA A 218 -5.62 -13.14 -8.13
N LYS A 219 -4.35 -13.53 -8.10
CA LYS A 219 -3.27 -12.88 -8.87
C LYS A 219 -3.50 -12.97 -10.37
N ASP A 220 -4.02 -14.09 -10.85
CA ASP A 220 -4.28 -14.31 -12.28
C ASP A 220 -5.60 -13.66 -12.74
N ILE A 221 -6.64 -13.68 -11.90
CA ILE A 221 -7.93 -13.02 -12.17
C ILE A 221 -7.79 -11.50 -12.19
N LEU A 222 -7.02 -10.92 -11.26
CA LEU A 222 -6.86 -9.48 -11.06
C LEU A 222 -6.61 -8.69 -12.37
N PRO A 223 -5.52 -8.94 -13.13
CA PRO A 223 -5.21 -8.15 -14.32
C PRO A 223 -6.26 -8.32 -15.42
N VAL A 224 -6.91 -9.49 -15.52
CA VAL A 224 -7.98 -9.74 -16.51
C VAL A 224 -9.18 -8.85 -16.22
N LEU A 225 -9.67 -8.85 -14.97
CA LEU A 225 -10.83 -8.06 -14.58
C LEU A 225 -10.55 -6.55 -14.64
N VAL A 226 -9.36 -6.11 -14.21
CA VAL A 226 -8.93 -4.71 -14.34
C VAL A 226 -8.92 -4.28 -15.79
N LYS A 227 -8.34 -5.07 -16.70
CA LYS A 227 -8.25 -4.72 -18.12
C LYS A 227 -9.64 -4.61 -18.76
N ASN A 228 -10.53 -5.56 -18.48
CA ASN A 228 -11.86 -5.59 -19.10
C ASN A 228 -12.80 -4.49 -18.56
N ASN A 229 -12.60 -4.06 -17.32
CA ASN A 229 -13.45 -3.06 -16.66
C ASN A 229 -12.68 -1.78 -16.31
N PHE A 230 -11.60 -1.47 -17.05
CA PHE A 230 -10.60 -0.45 -16.68
C PHE A 230 -11.19 0.92 -16.38
N LYS A 231 -12.10 1.41 -17.22
CA LYS A 231 -12.73 2.73 -17.06
C LYS A 231 -13.49 2.85 -15.74
N GLU A 232 -14.26 1.83 -15.37
CA GLU A 232 -15.04 1.84 -14.14
C GLU A 232 -14.14 1.59 -12.93
N TYR A 233 -13.25 0.59 -13.02
CA TYR A 233 -12.22 0.30 -12.03
C TYR A 233 -11.43 1.56 -11.64
N ILE A 234 -10.86 2.27 -12.61
CA ILE A 234 -10.01 3.43 -12.33
C ILE A 234 -10.79 4.58 -11.70
N SER A 235 -12.06 4.76 -12.10
CA SER A 235 -12.92 5.79 -11.52
C SER A 235 -13.20 5.56 -10.03
N ILE A 236 -13.49 4.31 -9.65
CA ILE A 236 -13.77 3.94 -8.25
C ILE A 236 -12.48 3.88 -7.43
N TYR A 237 -11.37 3.46 -8.05
CA TYR A 237 -10.04 3.49 -7.42
C TYR A 237 -9.65 4.89 -6.96
N PHE A 238 -9.84 5.92 -7.81
CA PHE A 238 -9.54 7.31 -7.44
C PHE A 238 -10.46 7.84 -6.34
N GLU A 239 -11.74 7.44 -6.33
CA GLU A 239 -12.64 7.76 -5.21
C GLU A 239 -12.13 7.16 -3.89
N GLY A 240 -11.48 5.99 -3.95
CA GLY A 240 -10.81 5.42 -2.78
C GLY A 240 -9.63 6.25 -2.28
N ILE A 241 -8.84 6.81 -3.18
CA ILE A 241 -7.78 7.76 -2.81
C ILE A 241 -8.39 9.01 -2.17
N PHE A 242 -9.41 9.60 -2.80
CA PHE A 242 -10.09 10.80 -2.29
C PHE A 242 -10.72 10.57 -0.92
N HIS A 243 -11.35 9.42 -0.72
CA HIS A 243 -11.89 9.00 0.57
C HIS A 243 -10.79 8.91 1.63
N GLY A 244 -9.64 8.34 1.30
CA GLY A 244 -8.49 8.26 2.22
C GLY A 244 -7.98 9.62 2.69
N PHE A 245 -8.07 10.64 1.84
CA PHE A 245 -7.76 12.03 2.17
C PHE A 245 -8.93 12.80 2.82
N LYS A 246 -10.08 12.15 3.06
CA LYS A 246 -11.32 12.77 3.55
C LYS A 246 -11.92 13.81 2.59
N GLY A 247 -11.62 13.72 1.30
CA GLY A 247 -12.24 14.54 0.26
C GLY A 247 -11.28 14.98 -0.85
N VAL A 248 -11.87 15.29 -2.01
CA VAL A 248 -11.14 15.65 -3.24
C VAL A 248 -10.27 16.90 -3.07
N PHE A 249 -10.73 17.92 -2.33
CA PHE A 249 -9.97 19.16 -2.15
C PHE A 249 -8.66 18.94 -1.39
N ILE A 250 -8.67 18.08 -0.35
CA ILE A 250 -7.46 17.73 0.39
C ILE A 250 -6.51 16.93 -0.50
N SER A 251 -7.04 15.99 -1.29
CA SER A 251 -6.22 15.22 -2.26
C SER A 251 -5.54 16.11 -3.28
N VAL A 252 -6.29 17.05 -3.88
CA VAL A 252 -5.77 18.01 -4.86
C VAL A 252 -4.72 18.91 -4.21
N PHE A 253 -4.97 19.42 -3.00
CA PHE A 253 -3.98 20.21 -2.27
C PHE A 253 -2.68 19.44 -2.02
N VAL A 254 -2.77 18.20 -1.53
CA VAL A 254 -1.59 17.34 -1.28
C VAL A 254 -0.86 17.03 -2.58
N LEU A 255 -1.58 16.81 -3.69
CA LEU A 255 -0.99 16.60 -5.01
C LEU A 255 -0.25 17.84 -5.52
N LEU A 256 -0.86 19.02 -5.42
CA LEU A 256 -0.22 20.29 -5.78
C LEU A 256 1.02 20.53 -4.93
N LEU A 257 0.95 20.20 -3.64
CA LEU A 257 2.09 20.31 -2.73
C LEU A 257 3.22 19.34 -3.09
N PHE A 258 2.89 18.12 -3.51
CA PHE A 258 3.86 17.16 -4.06
C PHE A 258 4.53 17.68 -5.34
N VAL A 259 3.76 18.22 -6.28
CA VAL A 259 4.30 18.80 -7.51
C VAL A 259 5.23 19.98 -7.18
N TYR A 260 4.78 20.88 -6.30
CA TYR A 260 5.61 21.99 -5.82
C TYR A 260 6.90 21.48 -5.16
N SER A 261 6.80 20.51 -4.25
CA SER A 261 7.94 19.97 -3.51
C SER A 261 8.96 19.29 -4.44
N ALA A 262 8.49 18.59 -5.47
CA ALA A 262 9.32 18.00 -6.51
C ALA A 262 10.06 19.08 -7.29
N ILE A 263 9.36 20.11 -7.79
CA ILE A 263 9.97 21.21 -8.55
C ILE A 263 11.06 21.93 -7.74
N VAL A 264 10.78 22.31 -6.49
CA VAL A 264 11.77 23.04 -5.67
C VAL A 264 12.96 22.16 -5.28
N THR A 265 12.76 20.86 -5.07
CA THR A 265 13.83 19.92 -4.74
C THR A 265 14.73 19.65 -5.95
N LEU A 266 14.15 19.49 -7.14
CA LEU A 266 14.88 19.36 -8.40
C LEU A 266 15.74 20.60 -8.66
N LYS A 267 15.23 21.80 -8.40
CA LYS A 267 16.03 23.04 -8.47
C LYS A 267 17.15 23.05 -7.43
N LYS A 268 16.85 22.83 -6.16
CA LYS A 268 17.85 22.87 -5.07
C LYS A 268 17.49 21.89 -3.95
N TRP A 269 18.39 20.95 -3.69
CA TRP A 269 18.31 20.13 -2.48
C TRP A 269 18.60 21.00 -1.25
N SER A 270 17.70 20.93 -0.28
CA SER A 270 17.86 21.48 1.07
C SER A 270 17.09 20.59 2.05
N VAL A 271 17.38 20.70 3.34
CA VAL A 271 16.66 19.94 4.38
C VAL A 271 15.15 20.15 4.24
N TYR A 272 14.68 21.39 4.09
CA TYR A 272 13.25 21.69 3.96
C TYR A 272 12.62 21.15 2.66
N ASN A 273 13.31 21.30 1.52
CA ASN A 273 12.78 20.83 0.24
C ASN A 273 12.71 19.30 0.19
N GLY A 274 13.81 18.63 0.57
CA GLY A 274 13.88 17.18 0.60
C GLY A 274 12.89 16.57 1.60
N LEU A 275 12.71 17.20 2.77
CA LEU A 275 11.72 16.79 3.75
C LEU A 275 10.29 16.94 3.23
N LEU A 276 9.97 18.07 2.59
CA LEU A 276 8.65 18.29 2.01
C LEU A 276 8.34 17.26 0.92
N LEU A 277 9.31 16.97 0.05
CA LEU A 277 9.17 15.92 -0.96
C LEU A 277 9.00 14.54 -0.32
N MET A 278 9.85 14.16 0.63
CA MET A 278 9.75 12.88 1.33
C MET A 278 8.37 12.70 1.98
N ALA A 279 7.91 13.70 2.74
CA ALA A 279 6.63 13.68 3.44
C ALA A 279 5.45 13.51 2.46
N THR A 280 5.40 14.34 1.42
CA THR A 280 4.30 14.30 0.43
C THR A 280 4.29 13.00 -0.38
N THR A 281 5.45 12.49 -0.79
CA THR A 281 5.55 11.21 -1.51
C THR A 281 5.07 10.06 -0.62
N LEU A 282 5.50 9.99 0.64
CA LEU A 282 5.08 8.92 1.55
C LEU A 282 3.56 8.94 1.82
N ILE A 283 2.97 10.12 1.99
CA ILE A 283 1.50 10.28 2.16
C ILE A 283 0.76 9.77 0.92
N ILE A 284 1.13 10.25 -0.28
CA ILE A 284 0.45 9.91 -1.54
C ILE A 284 0.63 8.42 -1.86
N SER A 285 1.86 7.91 -1.80
CA SER A 285 2.15 6.50 -2.12
C SER A 285 1.41 5.56 -1.18
N ASN A 286 1.30 5.88 0.11
CA ASN A 286 0.52 5.07 1.05
C ASN A 286 -0.98 5.09 0.70
N ALA A 287 -1.55 6.25 0.38
CA ALA A 287 -2.95 6.33 -0.04
C ALA A 287 -3.24 5.55 -1.32
N MET A 288 -2.36 5.66 -2.33
CA MET A 288 -2.47 4.94 -3.60
C MET A 288 -2.37 3.43 -3.41
N LEU A 289 -1.43 2.97 -2.57
CA LEU A 289 -1.23 1.55 -2.30
C LEU A 289 -2.39 0.96 -1.50
N VAL A 290 -2.89 1.69 -0.50
CA VAL A 290 -4.05 1.26 0.29
C VAL A 290 -5.30 1.17 -0.58
N ALA A 291 -5.57 2.16 -1.45
CA ALA A 291 -6.71 2.12 -2.36
C ALA A 291 -6.61 1.01 -3.42
N LEU A 292 -5.39 0.57 -3.76
CA LEU A 292 -5.16 -0.55 -4.68
C LEU A 292 -5.39 -1.88 -3.98
N ALA A 293 -4.81 -2.03 -2.80
CA ALA A 293 -4.84 -3.28 -2.06
C ALA A 293 -6.19 -3.49 -1.36
N SER A 294 -6.87 -2.44 -0.89
CA SER A 294 -8.07 -2.56 -0.06
C SER A 294 -8.95 -1.30 -0.11
N HIS A 295 -9.89 -1.18 0.83
CA HIS A 295 -10.64 0.05 1.07
C HIS A 295 -9.85 1.05 1.94
N SER A 296 -10.13 2.34 1.79
CA SER A 296 -9.37 3.41 2.45
C SER A 296 -9.94 3.71 3.83
N ILE A 297 -9.44 3.00 4.84
CA ILE A 297 -9.77 3.22 6.26
C ILE A 297 -8.61 3.85 7.03
N MET A 298 -8.92 4.53 8.14
CA MET A 298 -7.92 5.22 8.97
C MET A 298 -6.79 4.30 9.43
N ARG A 299 -7.12 3.04 9.77
CA ARG A 299 -6.20 1.99 10.19
C ARG A 299 -5.04 1.76 9.21
N TYR A 300 -5.23 2.01 7.92
CA TYR A 300 -4.19 1.79 6.91
C TYR A 300 -3.42 3.06 6.54
N LEU A 301 -3.96 4.23 6.91
CA LEU A 301 -3.47 5.53 6.46
C LEU A 301 -2.73 6.33 7.55
N PHE A 302 -2.96 6.00 8.83
CA PHE A 302 -2.51 6.84 9.96
C PHE A 302 -1.00 7.00 10.10
N TYR A 303 -0.20 6.06 9.56
CA TYR A 303 1.27 6.08 9.67
C TYR A 303 1.89 7.41 9.25
N ASN A 304 1.30 8.08 8.26
CA ASN A 304 1.82 9.34 7.72
C ASN A 304 1.16 10.59 8.31
N TYR A 305 0.25 10.50 9.28
CA TYR A 305 -0.52 11.66 9.74
C TYR A 305 0.35 12.73 10.41
N PHE A 306 1.44 12.34 11.10
CA PHE A 306 2.36 13.32 11.68
C PHE A 306 3.09 14.13 10.60
N PHE A 307 3.26 13.61 9.38
CA PHE A 307 3.84 14.36 8.27
C PHE A 307 2.98 15.54 7.85
N ALA A 308 1.65 15.47 7.99
CA ALA A 308 0.79 16.61 7.68
C ALA A 308 1.10 17.82 8.59
N VAL A 309 1.37 17.58 9.88
CA VAL A 309 1.79 18.63 10.81
C VAL A 309 3.20 19.14 10.46
N LEU A 310 4.12 18.22 10.18
CA LEU A 310 5.49 18.58 9.82
C LEU A 310 5.55 19.44 8.55
N ILE A 311 4.72 19.11 7.56
CA ILE A 311 4.53 19.92 6.35
C ILE A 311 4.11 21.35 6.72
N GLY A 312 3.11 21.49 7.60
CA GLY A 312 2.68 22.81 8.07
C GLY A 312 3.82 23.62 8.69
N ILE A 313 4.62 22.99 9.56
CA ILE A 313 5.80 23.63 10.19
C ILE A 313 6.84 24.05 9.13
N VAL A 314 7.14 23.18 8.16
CA VAL A 314 8.11 23.47 7.10
C VAL A 314 7.64 24.61 6.19
N LEU A 315 6.35 24.64 5.84
CA LEU A 315 5.76 25.72 5.03
C LEU A 315 5.76 27.04 5.78
N LEU A 316 5.34 27.06 7.05
CA LEU A 316 5.38 28.26 7.89
C LEU A 316 6.80 28.82 7.99
N ARG A 317 7.79 27.95 8.24
CA ARG A 317 9.18 28.37 8.33
C ARG A 317 9.69 28.95 7.01
N LYS A 318 9.32 28.39 5.87
CA LYS A 318 9.68 28.91 4.54
C LYS A 318 9.05 30.27 4.25
N ILE A 319 7.87 30.57 4.80
CA ILE A 319 7.19 31.85 4.63
C ILE A 319 7.80 32.91 5.57
N THR A 320 8.16 32.54 6.80
CA THR A 320 8.65 33.48 7.82
C THR A 320 10.17 33.70 7.78
N SER A 321 10.95 32.75 7.29
CA SER A 321 12.36 32.98 7.00
C SER A 321 12.47 33.91 5.80
N LYS A 322 12.79 35.19 6.05
CA LYS A 322 13.13 36.16 5.00
C LYS A 322 14.23 35.57 4.08
N PRO A 323 14.18 35.86 2.77
CA PRO A 323 15.12 35.32 1.79
C PRO A 323 16.59 35.61 2.10
#